data_AF-A0A8T3TV61-F1
#
_entry.id   AF-A0A8T3TV61-F1
#
_cell.length_a   1.000
_cell.length_b   1.000
_cell.length_c   1.000
_cell.angle_alpha   90.00
_cell.angle_beta   90.00
_cell.angle_gamma   90.00
#
_symmetry.space_group_name_H-M   'P 1'
#
loop_
_entity.id
_entity.type
_entity.pdbx_description
1 polymer ?
#
loop_
_entity_poly.entity_id
_entity_poly.type
_entity_poly.pdbx_seq_one_letter_code
_entity_poly.pdbx_strand_id
1 'polypeptide(L)'
;MSSSPPRRSSERHTTSSSRPRNLANYRSRTSAPVAWRHQPTRASCASSAPRPCSSAPASSRALIPSDTRGPLSRLPRTSTIRRSWSRSAPAWVSRCAASLRQRSRWRSAWPPAAGRTDIVSDSARPSRIGVLAVQGAVREHVNAIREIGADAVEVRLPRDLVDLDALILPGGESTAMRKLIDAYGLREPIAALGRAGAPMLGTCAGMILLAERNADGEDPVFGMLDIEVRRNAYGRQLDSFEADLEVPVLGHEPLHGVFIRAPVVTHVGPRTEVLARDPDGQPVAVRTGSVLATAFHPELTGDRRMHRLLAQMISEGVERTA
;
A
#
# COMPACT_ATOMS: atom_id res chain seq x y z
N MET A 1 -67.55 6.51 -58.65
CA MET A 1 -67.33 5.16 -58.06
C MET A 1 -67.12 5.32 -56.56
N SER A 2 -67.66 4.42 -55.73
CA SER A 2 -67.49 4.30 -54.26
C SER A 2 -67.83 5.56 -53.41
N SER A 3 -68.95 5.72 -52.66
CA SER A 3 -69.73 4.88 -51.72
C SER A 3 -69.40 5.10 -50.23
N SER A 4 -70.19 5.99 -49.61
CA SER A 4 -70.71 6.00 -48.22
C SER A 4 -69.76 6.11 -46.98
N PRO A 5 -70.22 6.76 -45.88
CA PRO A 5 -69.42 7.02 -44.68
C PRO A 5 -69.72 6.06 -43.49
N PRO A 6 -68.84 5.97 -42.48
CA PRO A 6 -69.12 5.32 -41.21
C PRO A 6 -69.68 6.27 -40.13
N ARG A 7 -70.41 5.69 -39.16
CA ARG A 7 -71.05 6.36 -38.02
C ARG A 7 -70.26 6.20 -36.71
N ARG A 8 -70.58 7.09 -35.77
CA ARG A 8 -70.29 7.05 -34.32
C ARG A 8 -70.43 5.66 -33.67
N SER A 9 -69.68 5.45 -32.58
CA SER A 9 -70.28 5.13 -31.27
C SER A 9 -69.31 5.44 -30.12
N SER A 10 -69.85 5.56 -28.91
CA SER A 10 -69.14 5.90 -27.68
C SER A 10 -69.69 5.07 -26.52
N GLU A 11 -68.87 4.92 -25.47
CA GLU A 11 -69.24 4.55 -24.08
C GLU A 11 -69.29 3.07 -23.64
N ARG A 12 -68.41 2.80 -22.65
CA ARG A 12 -68.68 2.27 -21.29
C ARG A 12 -68.55 0.76 -20.95
N HIS A 13 -67.74 0.58 -19.88
CA HIS A 13 -67.76 -0.42 -18.80
C HIS A 13 -67.40 -1.89 -19.05
N THR A 14 -66.34 -2.34 -18.37
CA THR A 14 -66.44 -3.34 -17.27
C THR A 14 -65.18 -3.32 -16.39
N THR A 15 -65.24 -3.96 -15.22
CA THR A 15 -64.31 -3.81 -14.08
C THR A 15 -63.31 -4.96 -13.95
N SER A 16 -62.14 -4.69 -13.36
CA SER A 16 -61.40 -5.66 -12.54
C SER A 16 -60.37 -4.96 -11.66
N SER A 17 -60.26 -5.37 -10.39
CA SER A 17 -59.31 -4.81 -9.42
C SER A 17 -58.26 -5.86 -9.01
N SER A 18 -57.02 -5.42 -8.80
CA SER A 18 -56.13 -6.05 -7.83
C SER A 18 -55.04 -5.07 -7.38
N ARG A 19 -54.72 -5.10 -6.08
CA ARG A 19 -53.73 -4.27 -5.39
C ARG A 19 -52.60 -5.18 -4.83
N PRO A 20 -51.55 -4.64 -4.17
CA PRO A 20 -50.18 -5.13 -4.38
C PRO A 20 -49.78 -6.35 -3.54
N ARG A 21 -48.67 -6.99 -3.93
CA ARG A 21 -47.98 -8.00 -3.10
C ARG A 21 -47.10 -7.31 -2.06
N ASN A 22 -47.29 -7.70 -0.80
CA ASN A 22 -46.51 -7.22 0.35
C ASN A 22 -45.51 -8.29 0.81
N LEU A 23 -44.42 -7.87 1.44
CA LEU A 23 -43.46 -8.78 2.09
C LEU A 23 -44.07 -9.40 3.35
N ALA A 24 -43.94 -10.73 3.52
CA ALA A 24 -43.90 -11.38 4.82
C ALA A 24 -43.42 -12.83 4.74
N ASN A 25 -42.63 -13.23 5.75
CA ASN A 25 -42.28 -14.59 6.22
C ASN A 25 -40.84 -15.06 5.98
N TYR A 26 -39.96 -14.70 6.92
CA TYR A 26 -38.86 -15.57 7.34
C TYR A 26 -39.13 -15.98 8.79
N ARG A 27 -39.58 -17.22 9.01
CA ARG A 27 -39.77 -17.79 10.36
C ARG A 27 -38.58 -18.66 10.73
N SER A 28 -38.07 -18.40 11.92
CA SER A 28 -37.05 -19.17 12.64
C SER A 28 -37.28 -20.68 12.63
N ARG A 29 -36.21 -21.46 12.42
CA ARG A 29 -36.08 -22.80 13.00
C ARG A 29 -34.80 -22.91 13.81
N THR A 30 -34.98 -23.33 15.05
CA THR A 30 -33.95 -23.56 16.06
C THR A 30 -33.39 -24.97 15.97
N SER A 31 -32.07 -25.12 16.14
CA SER A 31 -31.46 -26.36 16.61
C SER A 31 -30.07 -26.05 17.19
N ALA A 32 -29.92 -26.29 18.49
CA ALA A 32 -28.68 -26.10 19.25
C ALA A 32 -27.91 -27.46 19.35
N PRO A 33 -26.82 -27.61 20.13
CA PRO A 33 -25.54 -28.03 19.56
C PRO A 33 -25.18 -29.50 19.82
N VAL A 34 -24.33 -30.07 18.95
CA VAL A 34 -23.68 -31.37 19.21
C VAL A 34 -22.35 -31.12 19.92
N ALA A 35 -22.22 -31.64 21.13
CA ALA A 35 -21.02 -31.54 21.96
C ALA A 35 -19.92 -32.53 21.50
N TRP A 36 -18.68 -32.07 21.44
CA TRP A 36 -17.50 -32.94 21.38
C TRP A 36 -16.82 -32.99 22.75
N ARG A 37 -16.82 -34.18 23.35
CA ARG A 37 -16.08 -34.46 24.60
C ARG A 37 -14.67 -34.99 24.28
N HIS A 38 -13.70 -34.58 25.09
CA HIS A 38 -12.44 -35.31 25.30
C HIS A 38 -12.74 -36.76 25.83
N GLN A 39 -11.85 -37.76 25.85
CA GLN A 39 -10.39 -37.74 26.02
C GLN A 39 -9.77 -39.12 25.59
N PRO A 40 -8.64 -39.66 26.12
CA PRO A 40 -7.52 -40.12 25.29
C PRO A 40 -7.35 -41.65 25.19
N THR A 41 -6.37 -42.11 24.39
CA THR A 41 -5.76 -43.45 24.52
C THR A 41 -4.24 -43.34 24.73
N ARG A 42 -3.69 -44.30 25.49
CA ARG A 42 -2.28 -44.35 25.94
C ARG A 42 -1.52 -45.52 25.28
N ALA A 43 -0.23 -45.27 25.03
CA ALA A 43 0.92 -46.18 25.20
C ALA A 43 1.00 -47.55 24.49
N SER A 44 2.00 -47.69 23.60
CA SER A 44 3.20 -48.58 23.76
C SER A 44 4.07 -48.41 22.49
N CYS A 45 5.37 -48.10 22.54
CA CYS A 45 6.52 -48.89 23.02
C CYS A 45 6.76 -50.22 22.27
N ALA A 46 7.63 -50.21 21.25
CA ALA A 46 8.73 -51.19 21.08
C ALA A 46 9.63 -50.86 19.86
N SER A 47 10.96 -51.04 20.04
CA SER A 47 12.01 -51.50 19.10
C SER A 47 11.72 -51.57 17.57
N SER A 48 12.63 -51.20 16.64
CA SER A 48 14.08 -51.50 16.62
C SER A 48 14.84 -50.64 15.60
N ALA A 49 16.13 -50.38 15.82
CA ALA A 49 17.04 -49.93 14.75
C ALA A 49 17.62 -51.14 13.97
N PRO A 50 18.17 -50.91 12.77
CA PRO A 50 19.52 -51.43 12.52
C PRO A 50 20.50 -50.37 12.00
N ARG A 51 21.80 -50.65 12.24
CA ARG A 51 22.96 -49.84 11.86
C ARG A 51 23.40 -50.08 10.40
N PRO A 52 24.24 -49.19 9.83
CA PRO A 52 24.69 -49.31 8.44
C PRO A 52 25.78 -50.37 8.24
N CYS A 53 25.87 -50.92 7.04
CA CYS A 53 26.98 -51.75 6.60
C CYS A 53 27.71 -51.14 5.38
N SER A 54 29.03 -51.25 5.45
CA SER A 54 30.03 -50.81 4.47
C SER A 54 30.13 -51.72 3.24
N SER A 55 30.54 -51.17 2.10
CA SER A 55 31.73 -51.67 1.38
C SER A 55 32.07 -50.81 0.16
N ALA A 56 33.36 -50.45 0.02
CA ALA A 56 33.99 -50.11 -1.26
C ALA A 56 35.00 -51.21 -1.60
N PRO A 57 35.38 -51.34 -2.89
CA PRO A 57 36.82 -51.47 -3.16
C PRO A 57 37.34 -50.71 -4.39
N ALA A 58 38.63 -50.35 -4.32
CA ALA A 58 39.71 -50.37 -5.34
C ALA A 58 39.39 -50.62 -6.85
N SER A 59 40.19 -50.18 -7.85
CA SER A 59 41.36 -49.27 -7.92
C SER A 59 41.92 -49.22 -9.37
N SER A 60 42.45 -48.07 -9.82
CA SER A 60 43.61 -47.92 -10.76
C SER A 60 43.80 -46.41 -11.08
N ARG A 61 44.97 -45.76 -10.92
CA ARG A 61 46.21 -45.77 -11.75
C ARG A 61 45.92 -45.77 -13.26
N ALA A 62 46.40 -44.86 -14.10
CA ALA A 62 47.37 -43.76 -13.96
C ALA A 62 46.91 -42.56 -14.86
N LEU A 63 47.67 -41.54 -15.28
CA LEU A 63 49.12 -41.25 -15.32
C LEU A 63 49.33 -39.71 -15.30
N ILE A 64 50.57 -39.23 -15.24
CA ILE A 64 50.98 -37.82 -15.47
C ILE A 64 52.00 -37.81 -16.61
N PRO A 65 51.94 -36.84 -17.54
CA PRO A 65 53.16 -36.29 -18.14
C PRO A 65 53.38 -34.82 -17.75
N SER A 66 54.65 -34.42 -17.73
CA SER A 66 55.16 -33.18 -17.13
C SER A 66 55.69 -32.14 -18.14
N ASP A 67 55.59 -30.88 -17.74
CA ASP A 67 56.51 -29.75 -18.01
C ASP A 67 56.81 -29.35 -19.48
N THR A 68 56.34 -28.16 -19.89
CA THR A 68 57.11 -27.21 -20.72
C THR A 68 56.77 -25.77 -20.30
N ARG A 69 57.76 -24.87 -20.34
CA ARG A 69 57.71 -23.55 -19.68
C ARG A 69 57.58 -22.37 -20.66
N GLY A 70 56.71 -21.44 -20.29
CA GLY A 70 56.86 -19.99 -20.51
C GLY A 70 56.38 -19.41 -21.87
N PRO A 71 56.41 -18.07 -22.04
CA PRO A 71 56.64 -17.02 -21.03
C PRO A 71 55.42 -16.10 -20.80
N LEU A 72 55.50 -15.27 -19.75
CA LEU A 72 54.48 -14.27 -19.39
C LEU A 72 54.36 -13.15 -20.44
N SER A 73 53.14 -12.84 -20.88
CA SER A 73 52.79 -11.55 -21.49
C SER A 73 51.84 -10.76 -20.58
N ARG A 74 52.01 -9.44 -20.55
CA ARG A 74 51.42 -8.55 -19.54
C ARG A 74 49.98 -8.17 -19.91
N LEU A 75 49.02 -8.49 -19.05
CA LEU A 75 47.71 -7.80 -19.05
C LEU A 75 47.78 -6.60 -18.08
N PRO A 76 47.27 -5.42 -18.48
CA PRO A 76 47.41 -4.20 -17.68
C PRO A 76 46.52 -4.25 -16.43
N ARG A 77 47.08 -3.80 -15.31
CA ARG A 77 46.33 -3.49 -14.08
C ARG A 77 45.25 -2.46 -14.39
N THR A 78 43.98 -2.84 -14.31
CA THR A 78 42.89 -1.86 -14.25
C THR A 78 42.99 -1.10 -12.93
N SER A 79 43.30 0.19 -13.03
CA SER A 79 43.47 1.08 -11.88
C SER A 79 42.19 1.18 -11.07
N THR A 80 42.31 1.05 -9.75
CA THR A 80 41.22 1.17 -8.78
C THR A 80 40.59 2.58 -8.82
N ILE A 81 39.53 2.77 -9.61
CA ILE A 81 38.68 3.97 -9.48
C ILE A 81 37.75 3.76 -8.29
N ARG A 82 38.29 3.99 -7.09
CA ARG A 82 37.53 4.11 -5.86
C ARG A 82 36.72 5.41 -5.97
N ARG A 83 35.51 5.35 -6.53
CA ARG A 83 34.58 6.49 -6.54
C ARG A 83 34.22 6.86 -5.10
N SER A 84 35.00 7.76 -4.53
CA SER A 84 34.69 8.42 -3.26
C SER A 84 33.50 9.35 -3.48
N TRP A 85 32.29 8.84 -3.28
CA TRP A 85 31.14 9.69 -3.07
C TRP A 85 31.41 10.51 -1.80
N SER A 86 31.53 11.83 -1.95
CA SER A 86 31.66 12.75 -0.83
C SER A 86 30.49 12.54 0.13
N ARG A 87 30.78 12.35 1.42
CA ARG A 87 29.78 12.24 2.50
C ARG A 87 29.14 13.59 2.80
N SER A 88 28.52 14.18 1.80
CA SER A 88 27.82 15.46 1.85
C SER A 88 26.42 15.20 1.32
N ALA A 89 25.43 15.21 2.22
CA ALA A 89 24.03 15.11 1.81
C ALA A 89 23.74 16.22 0.78
N PRO A 90 23.18 15.90 -0.41
CA PRO A 90 22.99 16.93 -1.43
C PRO A 90 22.01 17.99 -0.93
N ALA A 91 22.22 19.25 -1.33
CA ALA A 91 21.54 20.43 -0.75
C ALA A 91 19.99 20.44 -0.84
N TRP A 92 19.36 19.49 -1.54
CA TRP A 92 17.91 19.30 -1.52
C TRP A 92 17.43 18.59 -0.24
N VAL A 93 18.25 17.73 0.41
CA VAL A 93 17.92 17.10 1.71
C VAL A 93 17.66 18.18 2.76
N SER A 94 18.50 19.23 2.76
CA SER A 94 18.32 20.41 3.60
C SER A 94 17.06 21.21 3.24
N ARG A 95 16.63 21.23 1.97
CA ARG A 95 15.41 21.93 1.54
C ARG A 95 14.14 21.19 1.95
N CYS A 96 14.03 19.88 1.75
CA CYS A 96 12.89 19.10 2.25
C CYS A 96 12.73 19.21 3.77
N ALA A 97 13.84 19.16 4.51
CA ALA A 97 13.84 19.37 5.96
C ALA A 97 13.62 20.84 6.38
N ALA A 98 13.82 21.82 5.49
CA ALA A 98 13.62 23.24 5.76
C ALA A 98 12.21 23.71 5.40
N SER A 99 11.58 23.22 4.32
CA SER A 99 10.22 23.66 3.96
C SER A 99 9.14 23.11 4.89
N LEU A 100 9.45 22.08 5.68
CA LEU A 100 8.66 21.68 6.85
C LEU A 100 8.91 22.61 8.06
N ARG A 101 10.17 23.00 8.34
CA ARG A 101 10.54 23.87 9.49
C ARG A 101 10.25 25.36 9.29
N GLN A 102 10.21 25.86 8.06
CA GLN A 102 10.02 27.29 7.77
C GLN A 102 8.57 27.76 7.92
N ARG A 103 7.61 26.84 8.11
CA ARG A 103 6.17 27.16 8.20
C ARG A 103 5.78 27.89 9.48
N SER A 104 6.58 27.80 10.54
CA SER A 104 6.36 28.56 11.79
C SER A 104 6.85 30.01 11.74
N ARG A 105 7.49 30.47 10.65
CA ARG A 105 8.14 31.80 10.58
C ARG A 105 7.46 32.86 9.71
N TRP A 106 6.33 32.56 9.09
CA TRP A 106 5.58 33.52 8.25
C TRP A 106 4.40 34.19 8.97
N ARG A 107 4.61 34.65 10.21
CA ARG A 107 3.69 35.55 10.93
C ARG A 107 4.44 36.63 11.73
N SER A 108 5.11 37.57 11.06
CA SER A 108 5.47 38.91 11.61
C SER A 108 6.27 39.78 10.64
N ALA A 109 5.64 40.42 9.64
CA ALA A 109 6.26 41.51 8.85
C ALA A 109 5.26 42.35 8.04
N TRP A 110 4.28 43.00 8.67
CA TRP A 110 3.59 44.17 8.08
C TRP A 110 2.98 45.06 9.19
N PRO A 111 3.02 46.41 9.09
CA PRO A 111 2.39 47.28 10.09
C PRO A 111 0.85 47.29 9.98
N PRO A 112 0.12 47.59 11.07
CA PRO A 112 -1.34 47.69 11.02
C PRO A 112 -1.77 49.02 10.36
N ALA A 113 -2.52 48.93 9.26
CA ALA A 113 -3.31 50.03 8.73
C ALA A 113 -4.80 49.76 9.03
N ALA A 114 -5.51 50.77 9.52
CA ALA A 114 -6.82 50.58 10.14
C ALA A 114 -7.97 50.46 9.13
N GLY A 115 -8.94 49.58 9.46
CA GLY A 115 -10.36 49.82 9.20
C GLY A 115 -10.92 49.49 7.81
N ARG A 116 -11.26 48.21 7.60
CA ARG A 116 -12.63 47.80 7.19
C ARG A 116 -12.88 46.30 7.41
N THR A 117 -14.17 45.96 7.46
CA THR A 117 -14.69 44.60 7.66
C THR A 117 -14.47 43.71 6.43
N ASP A 118 -14.71 42.40 6.62
CA ASP A 118 -14.77 41.36 5.59
C ASP A 118 -13.42 40.86 5.04
N ILE A 119 -12.67 40.17 5.91
CA ILE A 119 -11.55 39.31 5.49
C ILE A 119 -12.05 37.88 5.35
N VAL A 120 -12.17 37.43 4.10
CA VAL A 120 -12.37 36.01 3.73
C VAL A 120 -11.28 35.16 4.38
N SER A 121 -11.65 34.01 4.95
CA SER A 121 -10.72 33.14 5.68
C SER A 121 -9.52 32.73 4.83
N ASP A 122 -8.31 33.00 5.34
CA ASP A 122 -6.96 32.61 4.90
C ASP A 122 -6.95 31.51 3.82
N SER A 123 -6.62 31.89 2.57
CA SER A 123 -6.57 30.99 1.42
C SER A 123 -5.34 30.09 1.46
N ALA A 124 -5.37 29.09 2.35
CA ALA A 124 -4.34 28.05 2.44
C ALA A 124 -4.16 27.38 1.07
N ARG A 125 -2.91 27.35 0.58
CA ARG A 125 -2.57 26.64 -0.66
C ARG A 125 -2.99 25.17 -0.56
N PRO A 126 -3.48 24.53 -1.63
CA PRO A 126 -3.84 23.11 -1.59
C PRO A 126 -2.63 22.26 -1.19
N SER A 127 -2.88 21.23 -0.38
CA SER A 127 -1.88 20.24 0.02
C SER A 127 -1.30 19.56 -1.21
N ARG A 128 0.04 19.47 -1.30
CA ARG A 128 0.75 18.85 -2.43
C ARG A 128 1.07 17.40 -2.11
N ILE A 129 0.33 16.48 -2.72
CA ILE A 129 0.47 15.05 -2.49
C ILE A 129 1.18 14.43 -3.70
N GLY A 130 2.36 13.86 -3.47
CA GLY A 130 3.08 13.13 -4.50
C GLY A 130 2.51 11.73 -4.71
N VAL A 131 2.58 11.21 -5.93
CA VAL A 131 2.38 9.80 -6.26
C VAL A 131 3.64 9.28 -6.92
N LEU A 132 4.25 8.24 -6.36
CA LEU A 132 5.46 7.63 -6.93
C LEU A 132 5.16 7.02 -8.30
N ALA A 133 5.63 7.68 -9.36
CA ALA A 133 5.25 7.45 -10.74
C ALA A 133 6.30 6.68 -11.57
N VAL A 134 7.06 5.78 -10.93
CA VAL A 134 8.02 4.90 -11.60
C VAL A 134 7.33 3.71 -12.29
N GLN A 135 6.29 3.16 -11.65
CA GLN A 135 5.41 2.10 -12.14
C GLN A 135 4.19 2.04 -11.19
N GLY A 136 3.02 1.63 -11.68
CA GLY A 136 1.85 1.32 -10.83
C GLY A 136 0.55 2.04 -11.25
N ALA A 137 -0.45 1.98 -10.36
CA ALA A 137 -1.77 2.64 -10.48
C ALA A 137 -1.69 4.16 -10.22
N VAL A 138 -0.82 4.84 -10.96
CA VAL A 138 -0.47 6.26 -10.74
C VAL A 138 -1.66 7.18 -11.03
N ARG A 139 -2.35 6.96 -12.15
CA ARG A 139 -3.44 7.81 -12.64
C ARG A 139 -4.64 7.80 -11.69
N GLU A 140 -4.95 6.63 -11.16
CA GLU A 140 -6.06 6.38 -10.26
C GLU A 140 -5.85 7.14 -8.94
N HIS A 141 -4.64 7.10 -8.37
CA HIS A 141 -4.26 7.93 -7.23
C HIS A 141 -4.23 9.43 -7.54
N VAL A 142 -3.72 9.84 -8.70
CA VAL A 142 -3.73 11.27 -9.12
C VAL A 142 -5.15 11.82 -9.22
N ASN A 143 -6.10 11.03 -9.75
CA ASN A 143 -7.51 11.40 -9.79
C ASN A 143 -8.11 11.49 -8.37
N ALA A 144 -7.87 10.49 -7.53
CA ALA A 144 -8.35 10.47 -6.15
C ALA A 144 -7.84 11.65 -5.30
N ILE A 145 -6.59 12.10 -5.51
CA ILE A 145 -6.03 13.31 -4.87
C ILE A 145 -6.75 14.59 -5.35
N ARG A 146 -7.03 14.70 -6.65
CA ARG A 146 -7.75 15.86 -7.22
C ARG A 146 -9.20 15.93 -6.74
N GLU A 147 -9.87 14.78 -6.63
CA GLU A 147 -11.25 14.69 -6.12
C GLU A 147 -11.40 15.14 -4.66
N ILE A 148 -10.32 15.08 -3.85
CA ILE A 148 -10.30 15.62 -2.48
C ILE A 148 -9.80 17.07 -2.38
N GLY A 149 -9.59 17.75 -3.52
CA GLY A 149 -9.18 19.16 -3.57
C GLY A 149 -7.68 19.42 -3.35
N ALA A 150 -6.83 18.40 -3.44
CA ALA A 150 -5.39 18.51 -3.27
C ALA A 150 -4.64 18.60 -4.62
N ASP A 151 -3.42 19.17 -4.59
CA ASP A 151 -2.52 19.22 -5.76
C ASP A 151 -1.77 17.88 -5.91
N ALA A 152 -1.92 17.25 -7.07
CA ALA A 152 -1.41 15.91 -7.34
C ALA A 152 -0.14 15.98 -8.19
N VAL A 153 0.98 15.49 -7.64
CA VAL A 153 2.30 15.55 -8.27
C VAL A 153 2.78 14.14 -8.64
N GLU A 154 3.04 13.87 -9.92
CA GLU A 154 3.74 12.65 -10.33
C GLU A 154 5.23 12.73 -9.98
N VAL A 155 5.69 11.84 -9.10
CA VAL A 155 7.09 11.78 -8.65
C VAL A 155 7.84 10.76 -9.48
N ARG A 156 8.68 11.23 -10.41
CA ARG A 156 9.49 10.37 -11.30
C ARG A 156 10.98 10.47 -10.98
N LEU A 157 11.44 11.60 -10.44
CA LEU A 157 12.83 11.92 -10.14
C LEU A 157 12.95 12.68 -8.80
N PRO A 158 14.14 12.70 -8.16
CA PRO A 158 14.32 13.28 -6.83
C PRO A 158 13.88 14.75 -6.65
N ARG A 159 13.91 15.53 -7.73
CA ARG A 159 13.45 16.94 -7.72
C ARG A 159 11.93 17.08 -7.54
N ASP A 160 11.16 16.05 -7.91
CA ASP A 160 9.69 16.08 -7.88
C ASP A 160 9.17 15.88 -6.43
N LEU A 161 10.05 15.46 -5.51
CA LEU A 161 9.80 15.36 -4.06
C LEU A 161 9.95 16.70 -3.32
N VAL A 162 10.34 17.78 -4.01
CA VAL A 162 10.52 19.10 -3.41
C VAL A 162 9.15 19.74 -3.13
N ASP A 163 9.00 20.24 -1.91
CA ASP A 163 7.80 20.90 -1.39
C ASP A 163 6.52 20.08 -1.53
N LEU A 164 6.65 18.76 -1.37
CA LEU A 164 5.52 17.88 -1.10
C LEU A 164 5.15 17.92 0.38
N ASP A 165 3.85 17.80 0.63
CA ASP A 165 3.24 17.72 1.94
C ASP A 165 2.98 16.25 2.36
N ALA A 166 2.78 15.33 1.40
CA ALA A 166 2.67 13.88 1.61
C ALA A 166 3.11 13.07 0.37
N LEU A 167 3.28 11.75 0.50
CA LEU A 167 3.66 10.84 -0.61
C LEU A 167 2.85 9.53 -0.61
N ILE A 168 2.30 9.17 -1.77
CA ILE A 168 1.69 7.86 -2.03
C ILE A 168 2.68 6.97 -2.79
N LEU A 169 2.84 5.73 -2.31
CA LEU A 169 3.48 4.63 -3.03
C LEU A 169 2.35 3.72 -3.56
N PRO A 170 2.05 3.75 -4.88
CA PRO A 170 0.87 3.08 -5.42
C PRO A 170 1.06 1.56 -5.51
N GLY A 171 -0.04 0.86 -5.79
CA GLY A 171 -0.03 -0.54 -6.18
C GLY A 171 0.63 -0.79 -7.53
N GLY A 172 1.22 -1.97 -7.73
CA GLY A 172 2.05 -2.30 -8.89
C GLY A 172 2.85 -3.58 -8.68
N GLU A 173 4.04 -3.66 -9.26
CA GLU A 173 4.99 -4.76 -9.09
C GLU A 173 6.18 -4.28 -8.24
N SER A 174 6.24 -4.74 -6.99
CA SER A 174 7.17 -4.19 -5.98
C SER A 174 8.65 -4.42 -6.32
N THR A 175 9.02 -5.50 -7.01
CA THR A 175 10.41 -5.76 -7.43
C THR A 175 10.85 -4.81 -8.56
N ALA A 176 9.97 -4.49 -9.51
CA ALA A 176 10.19 -3.51 -10.55
C ALA A 176 10.28 -2.10 -9.96
N MET A 177 9.35 -1.73 -9.06
CA MET A 177 9.41 -0.46 -8.34
C MET A 177 10.73 -0.33 -7.55
N ARG A 178 11.17 -1.36 -6.80
CA ARG A 178 12.46 -1.38 -6.09
C ARG A 178 13.63 -1.05 -7.02
N LYS A 179 13.74 -1.75 -8.16
CA LYS A 179 14.79 -1.54 -9.17
C LYS A 179 14.78 -0.12 -9.74
N LEU A 180 13.59 0.43 -10.02
CA LEU A 180 13.44 1.78 -10.58
C LEU A 180 13.71 2.88 -9.54
N ILE A 181 13.30 2.69 -8.29
CA ILE A 181 13.63 3.58 -7.16
C ILE A 181 15.14 3.70 -7.00
N ASP A 182 15.86 2.57 -7.10
CA ASP A 182 17.32 2.55 -7.03
C ASP A 182 17.96 3.18 -8.27
N ALA A 183 17.50 2.83 -9.48
CA ALA A 183 18.03 3.35 -10.75
C ALA A 183 17.87 4.87 -10.92
N TYR A 184 16.76 5.45 -10.44
CA TYR A 184 16.50 6.89 -10.48
C TYR A 184 17.00 7.66 -9.25
N GLY A 185 17.68 6.99 -8.31
CA GLY A 185 18.23 7.62 -7.11
C GLY A 185 17.17 8.15 -6.13
N LEU A 186 15.96 7.57 -6.15
CA LEU A 186 14.80 7.98 -5.35
C LEU A 186 14.82 7.46 -3.91
N ARG A 187 15.62 6.42 -3.60
CA ARG A 187 15.60 5.76 -2.28
C ARG A 187 15.87 6.73 -1.12
N GLU A 188 17.03 7.37 -1.09
CA GLU A 188 17.36 8.33 -0.01
C GLU A 188 16.42 9.55 0.02
N PRO A 189 15.99 10.16 -1.11
CA PRO A 189 14.94 11.17 -1.12
C PRO A 189 13.64 10.77 -0.42
N ILE A 190 13.09 9.60 -0.73
CA ILE A 190 11.87 9.10 -0.09
C ILE A 190 12.15 8.76 1.39
N ALA A 191 13.29 8.15 1.69
CA ALA A 191 13.71 7.87 3.06
C ALA A 191 13.82 9.14 3.92
N ALA A 192 14.42 10.21 3.38
CA ALA A 192 14.57 11.50 4.04
C ALA A 192 13.22 12.20 4.27
N LEU A 193 12.29 12.10 3.31
CA LEU A 193 10.93 12.63 3.44
C LEU A 193 10.15 11.94 4.57
N GLY A 194 10.21 10.61 4.64
CA GLY A 194 9.57 9.83 5.71
C GLY A 194 10.21 10.09 7.09
N ARG A 195 11.54 10.16 7.16
CA ARG A 195 12.28 10.54 8.39
C ARG A 195 11.99 11.97 8.86
N ALA A 196 11.52 12.85 7.97
CA ALA A 196 11.07 14.20 8.33
C ALA A 196 9.63 14.24 8.87
N GLY A 197 8.94 13.09 8.95
CA GLY A 197 7.57 12.98 9.49
C GLY A 197 6.46 13.29 8.49
N ALA A 198 6.77 13.43 7.20
CA ALA A 198 5.75 13.62 6.17
C ALA A 198 4.81 12.40 6.11
N PRO A 199 3.49 12.59 5.98
CA PRO A 199 2.55 11.49 5.80
C PRO A 199 2.83 10.65 4.55
N MET A 200 2.72 9.34 4.69
CA MET A 200 2.85 8.40 3.56
C MET A 200 1.72 7.40 3.52
N LEU A 201 1.31 6.98 2.32
CA LEU A 201 0.35 5.90 2.09
C LEU A 201 0.92 4.89 1.09
N GLY A 202 1.08 3.62 1.49
CA GLY A 202 1.41 2.53 0.57
C GLY A 202 0.19 1.66 0.25
N THR A 203 -0.23 1.57 -1.01
CA THR A 203 -1.31 0.63 -1.42
C THR A 203 -0.71 -0.61 -2.09
N CYS A 204 -1.12 -1.80 -1.67
CA CYS A 204 -0.65 -3.11 -2.16
C CYS A 204 0.89 -3.21 -2.28
N ALA A 205 1.47 -2.99 -3.46
CA ALA A 205 2.92 -2.93 -3.65
C ALA A 205 3.60 -1.87 -2.77
N GLY A 206 2.97 -0.72 -2.55
CA GLY A 206 3.45 0.31 -1.64
C GLY A 206 3.59 -0.16 -0.19
N MET A 207 2.70 -1.05 0.29
CA MET A 207 2.84 -1.68 1.61
C MET A 207 4.14 -2.50 1.69
N ILE A 208 4.45 -3.27 0.65
CA ILE A 208 5.68 -4.09 0.57
C ILE A 208 6.93 -3.21 0.58
N LEU A 209 6.90 -2.05 -0.07
CA LEU A 209 8.03 -1.11 -0.07
C LEU A 209 8.25 -0.46 1.30
N LEU A 210 7.18 -0.19 2.05
CA LEU A 210 7.23 0.48 3.36
C LEU A 210 7.51 -0.46 4.54
N ALA A 211 7.20 -1.75 4.42
CA ALA A 211 7.39 -2.76 5.46
C ALA A 211 8.85 -2.87 5.95
N GLU A 212 9.01 -3.13 7.25
CA GLU A 212 10.29 -3.35 7.92
C GLU A 212 10.85 -4.77 7.69
N ARG A 213 10.01 -5.75 7.36
CA ARG A 213 10.43 -7.14 7.08
C ARG A 213 9.62 -7.76 5.93
N ASN A 214 10.27 -8.56 5.09
CA ASN A 214 9.62 -9.41 4.09
C ASN A 214 9.83 -10.88 4.46
N ALA A 215 8.74 -11.64 4.61
CA ALA A 215 8.77 -13.07 4.91
C ALA A 215 9.41 -13.90 3.77
N ASP A 216 9.44 -13.36 2.55
CA ASP A 216 10.03 -14.00 1.37
C ASP A 216 11.57 -13.87 1.30
N GLY A 217 12.20 -13.26 2.30
CA GLY A 217 13.66 -13.12 2.40
C GLY A 217 14.28 -11.97 1.58
N GLU A 218 13.46 -11.12 0.96
CA GLU A 218 13.93 -9.90 0.29
C GLU A 218 14.28 -8.79 1.29
N ASP A 219 15.42 -8.12 1.11
CA ASP A 219 15.79 -6.93 1.89
C ASP A 219 14.70 -5.85 1.84
N PRO A 220 14.33 -5.22 2.99
CA PRO A 220 13.41 -4.09 3.03
C PRO A 220 13.79 -2.94 2.09
N VAL A 221 12.81 -2.16 1.64
CA VAL A 221 13.07 -0.98 0.78
C VAL A 221 13.20 0.29 1.61
N PHE A 222 12.19 0.62 2.40
CA PHE A 222 12.18 1.81 3.27
C PHE A 222 12.15 1.49 4.77
N GLY A 223 11.52 0.39 5.19
CA GLY A 223 11.48 -0.04 6.60
C GLY A 223 10.88 0.98 7.56
N MET A 224 9.77 1.61 7.17
CA MET A 224 9.09 2.66 7.93
C MET A 224 7.85 2.17 8.68
N LEU A 225 7.34 0.99 8.32
CA LEU A 225 6.12 0.40 8.83
C LEU A 225 6.49 -0.89 9.58
N ASP A 226 6.24 -0.94 10.90
CA ASP A 226 6.68 -2.03 11.78
C ASP A 226 5.75 -3.24 11.64
N ILE A 227 5.90 -3.91 10.50
CA ILE A 227 5.20 -5.12 10.11
C ILE A 227 6.15 -6.06 9.37
N GLU A 228 5.77 -7.32 9.30
CA GLU A 228 6.28 -8.26 8.32
C GLU A 228 5.19 -8.56 7.27
N VAL A 229 5.59 -8.62 6.01
CA VAL A 229 4.69 -8.92 4.88
C VAL A 229 5.17 -10.10 4.07
N ARG A 230 4.23 -10.85 3.50
CA ARG A 230 4.48 -11.87 2.47
C ARG A 230 3.78 -11.49 1.17
N ARG A 231 4.52 -11.55 0.06
CA ARG A 231 4.07 -11.09 -1.27
C ARG A 231 3.07 -12.08 -1.87
N ASN A 232 1.99 -11.58 -2.51
CA ASN A 232 1.00 -12.38 -3.24
C ASN A 232 0.46 -13.58 -2.42
N ALA A 233 0.21 -13.36 -1.12
CA ALA A 233 0.05 -14.44 -0.15
C ALA A 233 -1.41 -14.82 0.13
N TYR A 234 -2.38 -14.11 -0.46
CA TYR A 234 -3.73 -14.62 -0.63
C TYR A 234 -3.69 -15.77 -1.65
N GLY A 235 -4.22 -16.94 -1.26
CA GLY A 235 -3.92 -18.21 -1.90
C GLY A 235 -4.64 -18.49 -3.22
N ARG A 236 -4.42 -19.71 -3.75
CA ARG A 236 -4.87 -20.25 -5.06
C ARG A 236 -6.37 -20.18 -5.41
N GLN A 237 -7.22 -19.56 -4.60
CA GLN A 237 -8.65 -19.43 -4.87
C GLN A 237 -9.10 -17.99 -5.15
N LEU A 238 -8.30 -16.97 -4.83
CA LEU A 238 -8.65 -15.56 -5.06
C LEU A 238 -7.39 -14.73 -5.40
N ASP A 239 -6.95 -14.79 -6.67
CA ASP A 239 -5.94 -13.85 -7.21
C ASP A 239 -6.46 -12.40 -7.17
N SER A 240 -7.78 -12.20 -7.10
CA SER A 240 -8.41 -10.94 -6.72
C SER A 240 -9.75 -11.20 -6.03
N PHE A 241 -10.13 -10.35 -5.08
CA PHE A 241 -11.44 -10.37 -4.41
C PHE A 241 -11.81 -8.99 -3.89
N GLU A 242 -13.06 -8.84 -3.48
CA GLU A 242 -13.60 -7.61 -2.89
C GLU A 242 -14.24 -7.94 -1.55
N ALA A 243 -14.08 -7.06 -0.56
CA ALA A 243 -14.69 -7.19 0.75
C ALA A 243 -15.00 -5.82 1.33
N ASP A 244 -16.13 -5.70 2.03
CA ASP A 244 -16.47 -4.50 2.79
C ASP A 244 -15.77 -4.56 4.16
N LEU A 245 -15.02 -3.51 4.48
CA LEU A 245 -14.10 -3.47 5.63
C LEU A 245 -14.59 -2.49 6.68
N GLU A 246 -14.64 -2.91 7.94
CA GLU A 246 -14.82 -1.99 9.07
C GLU A 246 -13.50 -1.23 9.31
N VAL A 247 -13.56 0.10 9.21
CA VAL A 247 -12.41 0.99 9.41
C VAL A 247 -12.82 2.13 10.35
N PRO A 248 -12.82 1.93 11.68
CA PRO A 248 -13.46 2.86 12.63
C PRO A 248 -12.99 4.32 12.55
N VAL A 249 -11.72 4.55 12.19
CA VAL A 249 -11.15 5.90 11.98
C VAL A 249 -11.77 6.64 10.78
N LEU A 250 -12.48 5.94 9.90
CA LEU A 250 -13.20 6.48 8.74
C LEU A 250 -14.72 6.56 8.94
N GLY A 251 -15.20 6.34 10.17
CA GLY A 251 -16.63 6.31 10.53
C GLY A 251 -17.24 4.91 10.53
N HIS A 252 -18.57 4.85 10.59
CA HIS A 252 -19.33 3.60 10.74
C HIS A 252 -19.63 2.86 9.44
N GLU A 253 -19.69 3.57 8.31
CA GLU A 253 -19.97 2.95 7.01
C GLU A 253 -18.78 2.08 6.57
N PRO A 254 -18.99 0.83 6.14
CA PRO A 254 -17.91 -0.02 5.64
C PRO A 254 -17.15 0.63 4.48
N LEU A 255 -15.85 0.37 4.38
CA LEU A 255 -15.01 0.75 3.25
C LEU A 255 -14.90 -0.43 2.28
N HIS A 256 -15.37 -0.25 1.06
CA HIS A 256 -15.24 -1.27 0.03
C HIS A 256 -13.76 -1.43 -0.38
N GLY A 257 -13.18 -2.60 -0.11
CA GLY A 257 -11.77 -2.92 -0.36
C GLY A 257 -11.59 -3.87 -1.54
N VAL A 258 -10.87 -3.40 -2.58
CA VAL A 258 -10.52 -4.20 -3.77
C VAL A 258 -9.11 -4.78 -3.60
N PHE A 259 -9.01 -6.11 -3.51
CA PHE A 259 -7.75 -6.83 -3.32
C PHE A 259 -7.31 -7.46 -4.64
N ILE A 260 -6.12 -7.11 -5.14
CA ILE A 260 -5.55 -7.66 -6.37
C ILE A 260 -4.15 -8.18 -6.04
N ARG A 261 -3.97 -9.50 -6.04
CA ARG A 261 -2.73 -10.21 -5.64
C ARG A 261 -2.11 -9.66 -4.35
N ALA A 262 -2.96 -9.34 -3.38
CA ALA A 262 -2.59 -8.56 -2.22
C ALA A 262 -1.46 -9.20 -1.38
N PRO A 263 -0.60 -8.40 -0.72
CA PRO A 263 0.28 -8.90 0.33
C PRO A 263 -0.53 -9.32 1.56
N VAL A 264 -0.01 -10.27 2.32
CA VAL A 264 -0.54 -10.62 3.66
C VAL A 264 0.43 -10.09 4.71
N VAL A 265 -0.10 -9.42 5.74
CA VAL A 265 0.68 -9.02 6.92
C VAL A 265 0.86 -10.23 7.83
N THR A 266 2.04 -10.82 7.86
CA THR A 266 2.35 -12.02 8.66
C THR A 266 2.63 -11.71 10.13
N HIS A 267 3.07 -10.48 10.42
CA HIS A 267 3.32 -10.01 11.79
C HIS A 267 3.08 -8.50 11.89
N VAL A 268 2.51 -8.06 13.01
CA VAL A 268 2.34 -6.65 13.36
C VAL A 268 3.18 -6.35 14.61
N GLY A 269 4.15 -5.44 14.48
CA GLY A 269 5.00 -5.03 15.58
C GLY A 269 4.33 -4.02 16.52
N PRO A 270 4.91 -3.78 17.71
CA PRO A 270 4.28 -3.01 18.79
C PRO A 270 4.12 -1.51 18.48
N ARG A 271 4.76 -1.00 17.43
CA ARG A 271 4.63 0.40 16.97
C ARG A 271 3.49 0.61 15.97
N THR A 272 2.80 -0.46 15.59
CA THR A 272 1.82 -0.46 14.50
C THR A 272 0.41 -0.68 15.02
N GLU A 273 -0.48 0.26 14.68
CA GLU A 273 -1.92 0.15 14.85
C GLU A 273 -2.53 -0.61 13.66
N VAL A 274 -3.47 -1.53 13.93
CA VAL A 274 -4.29 -2.16 12.89
C VAL A 274 -5.59 -1.39 12.74
N LEU A 275 -5.76 -0.73 11.60
CA LEU A 275 -6.92 0.12 11.29
C LEU A 275 -8.10 -0.68 10.74
N ALA A 276 -7.84 -1.79 10.05
CA ALA A 276 -8.87 -2.65 9.45
C ALA A 276 -8.39 -4.10 9.33
N ARG A 277 -9.35 -5.03 9.36
CA ARG A 277 -9.15 -6.45 9.10
C ARG A 277 -10.10 -6.94 8.01
N ASP A 278 -9.70 -7.98 7.28
CA ASP A 278 -10.60 -8.70 6.37
C ASP A 278 -11.52 -9.67 7.14
N PRO A 279 -12.49 -10.34 6.47
CA PRO A 279 -13.39 -11.29 7.12
C PRO A 279 -12.70 -12.49 7.79
N ASP A 280 -11.49 -12.85 7.36
CA ASP A 280 -10.65 -13.90 7.96
C ASP A 280 -9.79 -13.37 9.12
N GLY A 281 -9.94 -12.09 9.49
CA GLY A 281 -9.25 -11.43 10.59
C GLY A 281 -7.82 -10.96 10.28
N GLN A 282 -7.36 -11.04 9.03
CA GLN A 282 -6.01 -10.61 8.64
C GLN A 282 -5.91 -9.08 8.66
N PRO A 283 -4.79 -8.47 9.12
CA PRO A 283 -4.60 -7.02 9.03
C PRO A 283 -4.50 -6.58 7.56
N VAL A 284 -5.40 -5.68 7.13
CA VAL A 284 -5.44 -5.17 5.74
C VAL A 284 -5.32 -3.66 5.62
N ALA A 285 -5.47 -2.91 6.72
CA ALA A 285 -5.01 -1.53 6.83
C ALA A 285 -4.27 -1.32 8.16
N VAL A 286 -3.14 -0.62 8.12
CA VAL A 286 -2.23 -0.43 9.27
C VAL A 286 -1.60 0.96 9.28
N ARG A 287 -1.18 1.44 10.46
CA ARG A 287 -0.50 2.73 10.67
C ARG A 287 0.70 2.59 11.62
N THR A 288 1.86 3.11 11.22
CA THR A 288 3.01 3.37 12.11
C THR A 288 3.32 4.88 12.07
N GLY A 289 2.87 5.64 13.08
CA GLY A 289 3.11 7.08 13.15
C GLY A 289 2.49 7.86 11.97
N SER A 290 3.33 8.43 11.11
CA SER A 290 2.91 9.15 9.89
C SER A 290 2.74 8.24 8.65
N VAL A 291 2.99 6.94 8.76
CA VAL A 291 2.97 6.00 7.63
C VAL A 291 1.74 5.09 7.71
N LEU A 292 0.90 5.15 6.69
CA LEU A 292 -0.26 4.28 6.44
C LEU A 292 0.10 3.23 5.39
N ALA A 293 -0.54 2.06 5.46
CA ALA A 293 -0.60 1.14 4.32
C ALA A 293 -1.90 0.35 4.25
N THR A 294 -2.29 -0.02 3.03
CA THR A 294 -3.43 -0.91 2.74
C THR A 294 -2.98 -2.09 1.87
N ALA A 295 -3.49 -3.28 2.15
CA ALA A 295 -3.30 -4.46 1.29
C ALA A 295 -4.20 -4.39 0.04
N PHE A 296 -5.34 -3.69 0.15
CA PHE A 296 -6.28 -3.37 -0.92
C PHE A 296 -5.96 -2.03 -1.62
N HIS A 297 -6.70 -1.77 -2.69
CA HIS A 297 -6.57 -0.62 -3.59
C HIS A 297 -7.74 0.39 -3.43
N PRO A 298 -7.69 1.33 -2.46
CA PRO A 298 -8.73 2.37 -2.33
C PRO A 298 -8.82 3.31 -3.55
N GLU A 299 -7.79 3.37 -4.40
CA GLU A 299 -7.79 4.16 -5.64
C GLU A 299 -8.74 3.61 -6.72
N LEU A 300 -9.10 2.32 -6.66
CA LEU A 300 -9.95 1.67 -7.66
C LEU A 300 -11.46 1.82 -7.38
N THR A 301 -11.84 2.37 -6.22
CA THR A 301 -13.24 2.62 -5.87
C THR A 301 -13.59 4.10 -6.01
N GLY A 302 -14.85 4.47 -5.78
CA GLY A 302 -15.26 5.87 -5.63
C GLY A 302 -15.03 6.44 -4.22
N ASP A 303 -14.56 5.65 -3.25
CA ASP A 303 -14.43 6.10 -1.87
C ASP A 303 -13.07 6.75 -1.61
N ARG A 304 -13.10 8.06 -1.31
CA ARG A 304 -11.91 8.86 -1.02
C ARG A 304 -11.58 9.00 0.46
N ARG A 305 -12.16 8.20 1.35
CA ARG A 305 -11.90 8.29 2.81
C ARG A 305 -10.43 7.99 3.18
N MET A 306 -9.78 7.02 2.52
CA MET A 306 -8.34 6.77 2.74
C MET A 306 -7.45 7.93 2.27
N HIS A 307 -7.73 8.53 1.11
CA HIS A 307 -7.00 9.70 0.61
C HIS A 307 -7.26 10.94 1.49
N ARG A 308 -8.48 11.12 2.01
CA ARG A 308 -8.82 12.16 2.98
C ARG A 308 -8.09 11.96 4.32
N LEU A 309 -7.96 10.73 4.81
CA LEU A 309 -7.18 10.43 6.02
C LEU A 309 -5.70 10.83 5.84
N LEU A 310 -5.09 10.51 4.68
CA LEU A 310 -3.73 10.97 4.37
C LEU A 310 -3.64 12.50 4.36
N ALA A 311 -4.63 13.20 3.79
CA ALA A 311 -4.66 14.66 3.77
C ALA A 311 -4.87 15.27 5.18
N GLN A 312 -5.68 14.65 6.04
CA GLN A 312 -5.86 15.06 7.44
C GLN A 312 -4.56 14.93 8.24
N MET A 313 -3.78 13.86 8.02
CA MET A 313 -2.48 13.66 8.66
C MET A 313 -1.44 14.74 8.31
N ILE A 314 -1.62 15.47 7.20
CA ILE A 314 -0.78 16.65 6.88
C ILE A 314 -1.04 17.76 7.91
N SER A 315 -2.31 18.06 8.19
CA SER A 315 -2.70 19.06 9.19
C SER A 315 -2.25 18.65 10.60
N GLU A 316 -2.46 17.40 10.99
CA GLU A 316 -1.95 16.85 12.26
C GLU A 316 -0.42 17.00 12.38
N GLY A 317 0.31 16.85 11.27
CA GLY A 317 1.77 17.01 11.22
C GLY A 317 2.22 18.47 11.41
N VAL A 318 1.45 19.43 10.90
CA VAL A 318 1.71 20.87 11.09
C VAL A 318 1.50 21.25 12.55
N GLU A 319 0.40 20.83 13.17
CA GLU A 319 0.06 21.18 14.56
C GLU A 319 1.07 20.65 15.59
N ARG A 320 1.66 19.47 15.37
CA ARG A 320 2.73 18.93 16.25
C ARG A 320 4.11 19.59 16.06
N THR A 321 4.26 20.48 15.08
CA THR A 321 5.54 21.12 14.70
C THR A 321 5.52 22.65 14.90
N ALA A 322 4.34 23.22 15.18
CA ALA A 322 4.13 24.64 15.47
C ALA A 322 4.38 24.98 16.94
#